data_AF-A0A2M6WQM4-F1
#
_entry.id   AF-A0A2M6WQM4-F1
#
_cell.length_a   1.000
_cell.length_b   1.000
_cell.length_c   1.000
_cell.angle_alpha   90.00
_cell.angle_beta   90.00
_cell.angle_gamma   90.00
#
_symmetry.space_group_name_H-M   'P 1'
#
loop_
_entity.id
_entity.type
_entity.pdbx_description
1 polymer ?
#
loop_
_entity_poly.entity_id
_entity_poly.type
_entity_poly.pdbx_seq_one_letter_code
_entity_poly.pdbx_strand_id
1 'polypeptide(L)' 'MLLPLEKLGIIERSLDDADARARYASITPAGKNLLQDATASIEMKLEDIMPEGSEAELEKFTELLEKINS' A
#
# COMPACT_ATOMS: atom_id res chain seq x y z
N MET A 1 -6.82 8.70 -9.22
CA MET A 1 -5.92 7.82 -10.00
C MET A 1 -6.29 6.34 -9.77
N LEU A 2 -7.47 5.90 -10.19
CA LEU A 2 -7.94 4.51 -9.95
C LEU A 2 -8.21 3.73 -11.25
N LEU A 3 -8.45 4.43 -12.36
CA LEU A 3 -8.76 3.84 -13.65
C LEU A 3 -7.71 2.82 -14.15
N PRO A 4 -6.39 3.04 -13.98
CA PRO A 4 -5.41 2.04 -14.38
C PRO A 4 -5.50 0.74 -13.57
N LEU A 5 -5.69 0.83 -12.25
CA LEU A 5 -5.79 -0.33 -11.36
C LEU A 5 -7.08 -1.13 -11.60
N GLU A 6 -8.16 -0.42 -11.91
CA GLU A 6 -9.45 -1.00 -12.30
C GLU A 6 -9.34 -1.74 -13.64
N LYS A 7 -8.69 -1.15 -14.65
CA LYS A 7 -8.43 -1.81 -15.94
C LYS A 7 -7.54 -3.05 -15.84
N LEU A 8 -6.66 -3.09 -14.84
CA LEU A 8 -5.81 -4.25 -14.55
C LEU A 8 -6.53 -5.30 -13.68
N GLY A 9 -7.78 -5.04 -13.25
CA GLY A 9 -8.54 -5.95 -12.40
C GLY A 9 -8.01 -6.06 -10.97
N ILE A 10 -7.15 -5.14 -10.53
CA ILE A 10 -6.55 -5.11 -9.19
C ILE A 10 -7.55 -4.57 -8.17
N ILE A 11 -8.41 -3.65 -8.61
CA ILE A 11 -9.51 -3.11 -7.81
C ILE A 11 -10.81 -3.20 -8.61
N GLU A 12 -11.92 -3.27 -7.90
CA GLU A 12 -13.26 -3.09 -8.46
C GLU A 12 -13.90 -1.85 -7.84
N ARG A 13 -14.89 -1.30 -8.55
CA ARG A 13 -15.67 -0.16 -8.06
C ARG A 13 -17.09 -0.58 -7.79
N SER A 14 -17.55 -0.35 -6.58
CA SER A 14 -18.94 -0.56 -6.18
C SER A 14 -19.63 0.78 -5.97
N LEU A 15 -20.86 0.88 -6.45
CA LEU A 15 -21.79 1.93 -6.06
C LEU A 15 -22.45 1.47 -4.76
N ASP A 16 -22.56 2.37 -3.79
CA ASP A 16 -23.39 2.11 -2.62
C ASP A 16 -24.87 2.23 -3.03
N ASP A 17 -25.66 1.18 -2.78
CA ASP A 17 -27.11 1.19 -3.06
C ASP A 17 -27.84 2.30 -2.29
N ALA A 18 -27.26 2.81 -1.20
CA ALA A 18 -27.81 3.91 -0.40
C ALA A 18 -27.37 5.31 -0.87
N ASP A 19 -26.20 5.46 -1.51
CA ASP A 19 -25.73 6.73 -2.09
C ASP A 19 -24.88 6.50 -3.35
N ALA A 20 -25.51 6.61 -4.52
CA ALA A 20 -24.88 6.44 -5.82
C ALA A 20 -23.77 7.46 -6.15
N ARG A 21 -23.50 8.44 -5.27
CA ARG A 21 -22.36 9.37 -5.39
C ARG A 21 -21.10 8.82 -4.72
N ALA A 22 -21.25 7.89 -3.77
CA ALA A 22 -20.13 7.22 -3.13
C ALA A 22 -19.59 6.12 -4.06
N ARG A 23 -18.36 6.31 -4.54
CA ARG A 23 -17.63 5.31 -5.33
C ARG A 23 -16.56 4.72 -4.45
N TYR A 24 -16.81 3.53 -3.93
CA TYR A 24 -15.81 2.78 -3.19
C TYR A 24 -14.95 1.97 -4.16
N ALA A 25 -13.66 1.89 -3.88
CA ALA A 25 -12.77 0.94 -4.52
C ALA A 25 -12.47 -0.18 -3.53
N SER A 26 -12.79 -1.43 -3.89
CA SER A 26 -12.38 -2.62 -3.14
C SER A 26 -11.25 -3.32 -3.89
N ILE A 27 -10.29 -3.86 -3.14
CA ILE A 27 -9.24 -4.70 -3.72
C ILE A 27 -9.85 -6.04 -4.13
N THR A 28 -9.56 -6.49 -5.35
CA THR A 28 -10.02 -7.80 -5.82
C THR A 28 -9.15 -8.91 -5.21
N PRO A 29 -9.55 -10.19 -5.30
CA PRO A 29 -8.67 -11.30 -4.93
C PRO A 29 -7.33 -11.29 -5.70
N ALA A 30 -7.37 -10.95 -6.99
CA ALA A 30 -6.15 -10.83 -7.81
C ALA A 30 -5.27 -9.68 -7.34
N GLY A 31 -5.86 -8.53 -6.99
CA GLY A 31 -5.13 -7.41 -6.41
C GLY A 31 -4.51 -7.73 -5.05
N LYS A 32 -5.20 -8.52 -4.22
CA LYS A 32 -4.67 -8.96 -2.93
C LYS A 32 -3.45 -9.87 -3.10
N ASN A 33 -3.50 -10.82 -4.04
CA ASN A 33 -2.36 -11.69 -4.34
C ASN A 33 -1.17 -10.85 -4.85
N LEU A 34 -1.43 -9.93 -5.77
CA LEU A 34 -0.39 -9.02 -6.28
C LEU A 34 0.24 -8.18 -5.17
N LEU A 35 -0.57 -7.66 -4.25
CA LEU A 35 -0.08 -6.90 -3.10
C LEU A 35 0.83 -7.77 -2.22
N GLN A 36 0.42 -9.01 -1.93
CA GLN A 36 1.21 -9.93 -1.14
C GLN A 36 2.56 -10.26 -1.81
N ASP A 37 2.55 -10.57 -3.11
CA ASP A 37 3.76 -10.88 -3.87
C ASP A 37 4.72 -9.67 -3.93
N ALA A 38 4.16 -8.48 -4.12
CA ALA A 38 4.92 -7.24 -4.15
C ALA A 38 5.53 -6.92 -2.77
N THR A 39 4.78 -7.10 -1.69
CA THR A 39 5.28 -6.92 -0.32
C THR A 39 6.44 -7.85 -0.03
N ALA A 40 6.30 -9.16 -0.29
CA ALA A 40 7.37 -10.13 -0.09
C ALA A 40 8.62 -9.79 -0.93
N SER A 41 8.41 -9.34 -2.17
CA SER A 41 9.52 -8.94 -3.06
C SER A 41 10.25 -7.69 -2.57
N ILE A 42 9.54 -6.77 -1.92
CA ILE A 42 10.13 -5.54 -1.36
C ILE A 42 10.87 -5.87 -0.06
N GLU A 43 10.30 -6.68 0.83
CA GLU A 43 10.95 -7.11 2.07
C GLU A 43 12.32 -7.75 1.79
N MET A 44 12.38 -8.68 0.83
CA MET A 44 13.63 -9.31 0.42
C MET A 44 14.67 -8.29 -0.10
N LYS A 45 14.23 -7.27 -0.86
CA LYS A 45 15.13 -6.23 -1.36
C LYS A 45 15.57 -5.26 -0.28
N LEU A 46 14.74 -5.03 0.73
CA LEU A 46 15.08 -4.15 1.85
C LEU A 46 16.21 -4.77 2.67
N GLU A 47 16.23 -6.09 2.86
CA GLU A 47 17.37 -6.76 3.51
C GLU A 47 18.71 -6.51 2.77
N ASP A 48 18.69 -6.46 1.43
CA ASP A 48 19.89 -6.21 0.63
C ASP A 48 20.35 -4.73 0.65
N ILE A 49 19.42 -3.80 0.87
CA ILE A 49 19.67 -2.36 0.75
C ILE A 49 19.91 -1.72 2.13
N MET A 50 19.33 -2.28 3.19
CA MET A 50 19.43 -1.75 4.53
C MET A 50 20.81 -2.08 5.15
N PRO A 51 21.56 -1.07 5.61
CA PRO A 51 22.79 -1.30 6.35
C PRO A 51 22.51 -2.06 7.66
N GLU A 52 23.38 -2.99 8.04
CA GLU A 52 23.30 -3.66 9.35
C GLU A 52 23.32 -2.61 10.48
N GLY A 53 22.39 -2.72 11.44
CA GLY A 53 22.32 -1.85 12.61
C GLY A 53 21.56 -0.52 12.40
N SER A 54 20.87 -0.37 11.28
CA SER A 54 20.09 0.83 10.93
C SER A 54 18.73 0.92 11.63
N GLU A 55 18.33 -0.09 12.42
CA GLU A 55 17.01 -0.15 13.06
C GLU A 55 16.74 1.06 13.97
N ALA A 56 17.73 1.46 14.78
CA ALA A 56 17.61 2.60 15.68
C ALA A 56 17.52 3.94 14.94
N GLU A 57 18.16 4.04 13.77
CA GLU A 57 18.13 5.23 12.93
C GLU A 57 16.77 5.37 12.22
N LEU A 58 16.21 4.25 11.74
CA LEU A 58 14.86 4.19 11.18
C LEU A 58 13.78 4.55 12.20
N GLU A 59 13.90 4.05 13.43
CA GLU A 59 12.96 4.37 14.51
C GLU A 59 12.95 5.88 14.78
N LYS A 60 14.15 6.48 14.95
CA LYS A 60 14.30 7.91 15.14
C LYS A 60 13.79 8.74 13.95
N PHE A 61 13.99 8.26 12.74
CA PHE A 61 13.47 8.92 11.54
C PHE A 61 11.93 8.89 11.49
N THR A 62 11.33 7.77 11.85
CA THR A 62 9.87 7.60 11.95
C THR A 62 9.27 8.58 12.96
N GLU A 63 9.87 8.70 14.16
CA GLU A 63 9.43 9.66 15.17
C GLU A 63 9.47 11.12 14.69
N LEU A 64 10.46 11.47 13.86
CA LEU A 64 10.55 12.82 13.28
C LEU A 64 9.48 13.06 12.22
N LEU A 65 9.19 12.06 11.37
CA LEU A 65 8.13 12.16 10.37
C LEU A 65 6.75 12.32 11.02
N GLU A 66 6.48 11.56 12.09
CA GLU A 66 5.22 11.67 12.84
C GLU A 66 5.02 13.08 13.41
N LYS A 67 6.08 13.70 13.94
CA LYS A 67 6.04 15.08 14.46
C LYS A 67 5.77 16.14 13.39
N ILE A 68 6.09 15.87 12.12
CA ILE A 68 5.82 16.79 10.99
C ILE A 68 4.38 16.64 10.50
N ASN A 69 3.82 15.43 10.60
CA ASN A 69 2.50 15.09 10.08
C ASN A 69 1.36 15.21 11.11
N SER A 70 1.68 15.65 12.34
CA SER A 70 0.76 15.94 13.46
C SER A 70 0.45 17.44 13.54
#